data_AF-A0A950EDX6-F1
#
_entry.id   AF-A0A950EDX6-F1
#
_cell.length_a   1.000
_cell.length_b   1.000
_cell.length_c   1.000
_cell.angle_alpha   90.00
_cell.angle_beta   90.00
_cell.angle_gamma   90.00
#
_symmetry.space_group_name_H-M   'P 1'
#
loop_
_entity.id
_entity.type
_entity.pdbx_description
1 polymer ?
#
loop_
_entity_poly.entity_id
_entity_poly.type
_entity_poly.pdbx_seq_one_letter_code
_entity_poly.pdbx_strand_id
1 'polypeptide(L)'
;MALKPVAPLIILTALLLGLPMLGATSTGHPISLYFGFWPYTSYVLQAPFSWSVFVAIGTGALFAGAVFIFLYRPCRREVRAHAGRHRFPWWGWLSGFLVVCFWILAWTRLQWFKPLQYHTFAPLWVSYVIFVNALTYRRTGRSMLTHRTRYLLSLFPASSLFWWYFEYLNRFAQNWYYEGQELFTPVSFVVNATLAFSTVLPAVMSTAELLESYPALGQTGFRRPLVLGNPRAHAGAMLALASCGLIGIAASPEDWYPVLWISPLLIVVSLQMLLNEDNLFQKLQRGEWQVITVPALAALVCGFLWEMWNKYSYPKWSYSIPYIQRFEIFEMPLLGYLGYLPFGLQCRVVADLIERLASPRKPR
;
A
#
# COMPACT_ATOMS: atom_id res chain seq x y z
N MET A 1 5.56 24.90 -22.87
CA MET A 1 4.92 23.65 -23.34
C MET A 1 4.90 22.63 -22.20
N ALA A 2 3.95 22.75 -21.27
CA ALA A 2 3.89 22.00 -20.01
C ALA A 2 2.93 20.78 -20.05
N LEU A 3 2.55 20.33 -21.24
CA LEU A 3 1.55 19.25 -21.46
C LEU A 3 2.12 17.82 -21.31
N LYS A 4 3.45 17.64 -21.27
CA LYS A 4 4.08 16.30 -21.24
C LYS A 4 3.76 15.44 -20.00
N PRO A 5 3.67 15.96 -18.76
CA PRO A 5 3.31 15.14 -17.60
C PRO A 5 1.79 14.98 -17.39
N VAL A 6 0.96 15.77 -18.07
CA VAL A 6 -0.49 15.82 -17.80
C VAL A 6 -1.24 14.73 -18.56
N ALA A 7 -0.92 14.50 -19.83
CA ALA A 7 -1.59 13.48 -20.64
C ALA A 7 -1.45 12.05 -20.06
N PRO A 8 -0.27 11.59 -19.60
CA PRO A 8 -0.14 10.29 -18.93
C PRO A 8 -1.01 10.16 -17.67
N LEU A 9 -1.11 11.23 -16.87
CA LEU A 9 -1.90 11.23 -15.65
C LEU A 9 -3.41 11.19 -15.95
N ILE A 10 -3.87 11.86 -17.01
CA ILE A 10 -5.25 11.80 -17.49
C ILE A 10 -5.59 10.38 -17.95
N ILE A 11 -4.73 9.76 -18.77
CA ILE A 11 -4.93 8.38 -19.24
C ILE A 11 -4.97 7.41 -18.05
N LEU A 12 -4.04 7.55 -17.11
CA LEU A 12 -4.02 6.73 -15.90
C LEU A 12 -5.32 6.90 -15.10
N THR A 13 -5.75 8.13 -14.87
CA THR A 13 -6.99 8.42 -14.13
C THR A 13 -8.22 7.85 -14.84
N ALA A 14 -8.29 8.02 -16.16
CA ALA A 14 -9.37 7.50 -17.00
C ALA A 14 -9.44 5.96 -16.94
N LEU A 15 -8.30 5.26 -16.96
CA LEU A 15 -8.27 3.81 -16.83
C LEU A 15 -8.67 3.36 -15.41
N LEU A 16 -8.06 3.94 -14.38
CA LEU A 16 -8.28 3.52 -13.00
C LEU A 16 -9.73 3.74 -12.52
N LEU A 17 -10.37 4.82 -12.95
CA LEU A 17 -11.77 5.14 -12.61
C LEU A 17 -12.78 4.61 -13.63
N GLY A 18 -12.41 4.58 -14.92
CA GLY A 18 -13.32 4.18 -15.99
C GLY A 18 -13.54 2.67 -16.05
N LEU A 19 -12.49 1.86 -15.87
CA LEU A 19 -12.58 0.41 -16.05
C LEU A 19 -13.54 -0.27 -15.04
N PRO A 20 -13.50 0.03 -13.73
CA PRO A 20 -14.50 -0.53 -12.80
C PRO A 20 -15.93 -0.09 -13.13
N MET A 21 -16.11 1.15 -13.56
CA MET A 21 -17.43 1.67 -13.99
C MET A 21 -17.95 0.97 -15.25
N LEU A 22 -17.08 0.70 -16.22
CA LEU A 22 -17.44 -0.09 -17.40
C LEU A 22 -17.90 -1.50 -17.01
N GLY A 23 -17.20 -2.14 -16.07
CA GLY A 23 -17.65 -3.41 -15.48
C GLY A 23 -19.03 -3.30 -14.84
N ALA A 24 -19.25 -2.28 -14.00
CA ALA A 24 -20.54 -2.05 -13.36
C ALA A 24 -21.67 -1.87 -14.38
N THR A 25 -21.46 -1.12 -15.47
CA THR A 25 -22.47 -0.96 -16.52
C THR A 25 -22.82 -2.26 -17.25
N SER A 26 -21.91 -3.23 -17.28
CA SER A 26 -22.14 -4.54 -17.91
C SER A 26 -23.00 -5.50 -17.07
N THR A 27 -23.15 -5.23 -15.76
CA THR A 27 -23.94 -6.09 -14.85
C THR A 27 -25.45 -5.91 -14.97
N GLY A 28 -25.91 -4.81 -15.59
CA GLY A 28 -27.32 -4.44 -15.64
C GLY A 28 -27.89 -3.89 -14.31
N HIS A 29 -27.08 -3.79 -13.26
CA HIS A 29 -27.49 -3.17 -12.00
C HIS A 29 -27.55 -1.63 -12.10
N PRO A 30 -28.44 -0.96 -11.33
CA PRO A 30 -28.45 0.50 -11.26
C PRO A 30 -27.11 1.05 -10.80
N ILE A 31 -26.52 1.94 -11.60
CA ILE A 31 -25.18 2.49 -11.30
C ILE A 31 -25.15 3.25 -9.96
N SER A 32 -26.30 3.75 -9.50
CA SER A 32 -26.49 4.41 -8.21
C SER A 32 -26.07 3.55 -7.02
N LEU A 33 -26.11 2.21 -7.14
CA LEU A 33 -25.63 1.29 -6.10
C LEU A 33 -24.14 1.49 -5.82
N TYR A 34 -23.33 1.77 -6.85
CA TYR A 34 -21.88 1.99 -6.74
C TYR A 34 -21.53 3.43 -6.32
N PHE A 35 -22.50 4.36 -6.43
CA PHE A 35 -22.37 5.74 -5.95
C PHE A 35 -22.93 5.93 -4.53
N GLY A 36 -23.52 4.88 -3.94
CA GLY A 36 -23.93 4.88 -2.54
C GLY A 36 -22.78 5.33 -1.66
N PHE A 37 -22.97 6.46 -0.98
CA PHE A 37 -22.08 6.86 0.09
C PHE A 37 -22.30 5.88 1.27
N TRP A 38 -21.22 5.49 1.95
CA TRP A 38 -21.12 4.48 3.03
C TRP A 38 -20.90 3.02 2.59
N PRO A 39 -19.84 2.34 3.06
CA PRO A 39 -19.75 0.89 3.05
C PRO A 39 -20.61 0.34 4.20
N TYR A 40 -21.93 0.41 4.07
CA TYR A 40 -22.75 -0.59 4.75
C TYR A 40 -22.62 -1.86 3.90
N THR A 41 -22.22 -2.97 4.54
CA THR A 41 -22.25 -4.30 3.92
C THR A 41 -23.71 -4.74 3.79
N SER A 42 -24.44 -4.14 2.85
CA SER A 42 -25.89 -4.27 2.79
C SER A 42 -26.41 -5.11 1.62
N TYR A 43 -25.56 -5.54 0.67
CA TYR A 43 -26.06 -6.27 -0.51
C TYR A 43 -25.19 -7.41 -1.06
N VAL A 44 -23.86 -7.45 -0.84
CA VAL A 44 -23.05 -8.63 -1.21
C VAL A 44 -23.03 -9.60 -0.03
N LEU A 45 -23.76 -10.71 -0.16
CA LEU A 45 -23.61 -11.88 0.71
C LEU A 45 -22.28 -12.55 0.37
N GLN A 46 -21.23 -12.24 1.12
CA GLN A 46 -19.90 -12.81 0.86
C GLN A 46 -19.96 -14.34 0.92
N ALA A 47 -19.41 -14.98 -0.11
CA ALA A 47 -19.43 -16.42 -0.24
C ALA A 47 -18.81 -17.12 0.98
N PRO A 48 -19.42 -18.22 1.46
CA PRO A 48 -18.91 -18.94 2.62
C PRO A 48 -17.52 -19.53 2.34
N PHE A 49 -16.80 -19.83 3.43
CA PHE A 49 -15.47 -20.41 3.35
C PHE A 49 -15.42 -21.67 2.48
N SER A 50 -14.42 -21.76 1.61
CA SER A 50 -14.20 -22.90 0.73
C SER A 50 -12.78 -23.42 0.83
N TRP A 51 -12.62 -24.68 1.22
CA TRP A 51 -11.30 -25.33 1.32
C TRP A 51 -10.58 -25.41 -0.03
N SER A 52 -11.30 -25.66 -1.13
CA SER A 52 -10.69 -25.77 -2.45
C SER A 52 -10.08 -24.44 -2.89
N VAL A 53 -10.83 -23.35 -2.72
CA VAL A 53 -10.38 -22.00 -3.04
C VAL A 53 -9.25 -21.58 -2.09
N PHE A 54 -9.38 -21.86 -0.80
CA PHE A 54 -8.33 -21.58 0.19
C PHE A 54 -7.02 -22.30 -0.13
N VAL A 55 -7.07 -23.59 -0.51
CA VAL A 55 -5.86 -24.35 -0.90
C VAL A 55 -5.29 -23.86 -2.23
N ALA A 56 -6.13 -23.50 -3.20
CA ALA A 56 -5.67 -22.96 -4.48
C ALA A 56 -4.95 -21.61 -4.29
N ILE A 57 -5.60 -20.65 -3.61
CA ILE A 57 -5.01 -19.36 -3.28
C ILE A 57 -3.79 -19.57 -2.38
N GLY A 58 -3.88 -20.46 -1.39
CA GLY A 58 -2.81 -20.86 -0.48
C GLY A 58 -1.58 -21.45 -1.18
N THR A 59 -1.77 -22.19 -2.26
CA THR A 59 -0.65 -22.75 -3.06
C THR A 59 0.04 -21.66 -3.86
N GLY A 60 -0.73 -20.78 -4.52
CA GLY A 60 -0.18 -19.60 -5.21
C GLY A 60 0.54 -18.67 -4.24
N ALA A 61 -0.02 -18.51 -3.05
CA ALA A 61 0.54 -17.79 -1.91
C ALA A 61 1.91 -18.34 -1.46
N LEU A 62 1.99 -19.66 -1.23
CA LEU A 62 3.24 -20.33 -0.88
C LEU A 62 4.28 -20.21 -1.99
N PHE A 63 3.86 -20.32 -3.26
CA PHE A 63 4.75 -20.11 -4.39
C PHE A 63 5.29 -18.67 -4.43
N ALA A 64 4.42 -17.66 -4.30
CA ALA A 64 4.83 -16.26 -4.26
C ALA A 64 5.77 -15.98 -3.07
N GLY A 65 5.48 -16.54 -1.90
CA GLY A 65 6.34 -16.47 -0.72
C GLY A 65 7.71 -17.14 -0.95
N ALA A 66 7.74 -18.31 -1.58
CA ALA A 66 8.97 -19.01 -1.92
C ALA A 66 9.82 -18.22 -2.92
N VAL A 67 9.19 -17.64 -3.96
CA VAL A 67 9.84 -16.72 -4.91
C VAL A 67 10.40 -15.50 -4.18
N PHE A 68 9.62 -14.89 -3.28
CA PHE A 68 10.05 -13.75 -2.48
C PHE A 68 11.28 -14.10 -1.63
N ILE A 69 11.25 -15.22 -0.92
CA ILE A 69 12.39 -15.70 -0.10
C ILE A 69 13.61 -15.98 -0.98
N PHE A 70 13.41 -16.59 -2.15
CA PHE A 70 14.48 -16.87 -3.10
C PHE A 70 15.15 -15.59 -3.60
N LEU A 71 14.34 -14.59 -4.01
CA LEU A 71 14.83 -13.27 -4.42
C LEU A 71 15.53 -12.54 -3.28
N TYR A 72 15.00 -12.67 -2.06
CA TYR A 72 15.52 -11.99 -0.87
C TYR A 72 16.86 -12.53 -0.37
N ARG A 73 17.20 -13.81 -0.64
CA ARG A 73 18.39 -14.51 -0.10
C ARG A 73 19.54 -13.54 0.22
N PRO A 74 19.83 -13.28 1.50
CA PRO A 74 20.65 -12.14 1.89
C PRO A 74 22.07 -12.26 1.35
N CYS A 75 22.59 -11.18 0.80
CA CYS A 75 23.98 -11.12 0.35
C CYS A 75 24.89 -11.08 1.59
N ARG A 76 25.57 -12.18 1.92
CA ARG A 76 26.63 -12.24 2.96
C ARG A 76 27.92 -11.59 2.50
N ARG A 77 27.88 -10.34 2.04
CA ARG A 77 29.11 -9.59 1.76
C ARG A 77 29.48 -8.75 2.97
N GLU A 78 30.78 -8.65 3.24
CA GLU A 78 31.36 -7.67 4.18
C GLU A 78 31.11 -6.26 3.64
N VAL A 79 29.90 -5.75 3.81
CA VAL A 79 29.59 -4.36 3.54
C VAL A 79 30.03 -3.59 4.77
N ARG A 80 30.94 -2.61 4.59
CA ARG A 80 31.34 -1.66 5.63
C ARG A 80 30.10 -1.24 6.41
N ALA A 81 30.06 -1.60 7.69
CA ALA A 81 29.06 -1.07 8.61
C ALA A 81 29.04 0.45 8.43
N HIS A 82 27.85 1.05 8.35
CA HIS A 82 27.77 2.52 8.35
C HIS A 82 28.63 3.03 9.50
N ALA A 83 29.66 3.79 9.13
CA ALA A 83 30.72 4.19 10.04
C ALA A 83 30.11 5.17 11.06
N GLY A 84 29.86 4.66 12.26
CA GLY A 84 29.31 5.41 13.40
C GLY A 84 27.79 5.31 13.53
N ARG A 85 27.31 4.70 14.62
CA ARG A 85 25.93 4.92 15.08
C ARG A 85 25.84 6.37 15.56
N HIS A 86 25.03 7.19 14.89
CA HIS A 86 24.76 8.54 15.35
C HIS A 86 23.94 8.49 16.66
N ARG A 87 23.99 9.56 17.47
CA ARG A 87 23.15 9.66 18.67
C ARG A 87 21.69 9.65 18.25
N PHE A 88 20.85 8.92 18.98
CA PHE A 88 19.42 8.92 18.70
C PHE A 88 18.84 10.31 19.01
N PRO A 89 18.14 10.94 18.05
CA PRO A 89 17.71 12.32 18.20
C PRO A 89 16.57 12.45 19.22
N TRP A 90 16.44 13.63 19.83
CA TRP A 90 15.39 13.91 20.84
C TRP A 90 13.97 13.69 20.30
N TRP A 91 13.72 14.06 19.04
CA TRP A 91 12.44 13.86 18.37
C TRP A 91 12.14 12.37 18.13
N GLY A 92 13.17 11.52 18.10
CA GLY A 92 13.02 10.06 18.10
C GLY A 92 12.50 9.54 19.43
N TRP A 93 13.02 10.05 20.55
CA TRP A 93 12.51 9.68 21.88
C TRP A 93 11.07 10.14 22.08
N LEU A 94 10.77 11.38 21.72
CA LEU A 94 9.43 11.94 21.81
C LEU A 94 8.43 11.14 20.96
N SER A 95 8.75 10.85 19.70
CA SER A 95 7.87 10.07 18.83
C SER A 95 7.68 8.64 19.32
N GLY A 96 8.73 7.99 19.83
CA GLY A 96 8.61 6.65 20.44
C GLY A 96 7.69 6.64 21.66
N PHE A 97 7.81 7.65 22.52
CA PHE A 97 6.87 7.86 23.63
C PHE A 97 5.43 8.05 23.14
N LEU A 98 5.22 8.92 22.14
CA LEU A 98 3.90 9.17 21.58
C LEU A 98 3.28 7.93 20.92
N VAL A 99 4.06 7.08 20.25
CA VAL A 99 3.58 5.80 19.72
C VAL A 99 3.00 4.94 20.84
N VAL A 100 3.75 4.78 21.95
CA VAL A 100 3.30 3.99 23.10
C VAL A 100 2.07 4.63 23.74
N CYS A 101 2.04 5.95 23.92
CA CYS A 101 0.90 6.65 24.49
C CYS A 101 -0.36 6.51 23.64
N PHE A 102 -0.30 6.82 22.34
CA PHE A 102 -1.47 6.70 21.46
C PHE A 102 -1.91 5.26 21.29
N TRP A 103 -1.00 4.29 21.30
CA TRP A 103 -1.35 2.87 21.33
C TRP A 103 -2.13 2.52 22.60
N ILE A 104 -1.61 2.85 23.78
CA ILE A 104 -2.32 2.58 25.05
C ILE A 104 -3.68 3.27 25.05
N LEU A 105 -3.77 4.54 24.64
CA LEU A 105 -5.03 5.29 24.56
C LEU A 105 -6.02 4.71 23.53
N ALA A 106 -5.52 4.19 22.41
CA ALA A 106 -6.36 3.53 21.41
C ALA A 106 -6.96 2.22 21.95
N TRP A 107 -6.20 1.46 22.74
CA TRP A 107 -6.61 0.15 23.25
C TRP A 107 -7.36 0.21 24.59
N THR A 108 -7.18 1.27 25.37
CA THR A 108 -7.81 1.43 26.68
C THR A 108 -9.04 2.33 26.62
N ARG A 109 -10.18 1.84 27.07
CA ARG A 109 -11.46 2.58 27.08
C ARG A 109 -11.55 3.50 28.31
N LEU A 110 -10.63 4.46 28.41
CA LEU A 110 -10.61 5.45 29.48
C LEU A 110 -11.80 6.42 29.31
N GLN A 111 -12.64 6.55 30.34
CA GLN A 111 -13.87 7.34 30.28
C GLN A 111 -13.61 8.81 29.89
N TRP A 112 -12.56 9.42 30.45
CA TRP A 112 -12.19 10.81 30.15
C TRP A 112 -11.68 11.02 28.72
N PHE A 113 -11.19 9.97 28.06
CA PHE A 113 -10.58 10.05 26.72
C PHE A 113 -11.51 9.58 25.60
N LYS A 114 -12.70 9.06 25.94
CA LYS A 114 -13.69 8.53 24.99
C LYS A 114 -13.98 9.44 23.78
N PRO A 115 -14.11 10.78 23.92
CA PRO A 115 -14.37 11.67 22.78
C PRO A 115 -13.18 11.86 21.81
N LEU A 116 -11.97 11.53 22.25
CA LEU A 116 -10.75 11.67 21.44
C LEU A 116 -10.19 10.32 21.00
N GLN A 117 -10.72 9.23 21.56
CA GLN A 117 -10.25 7.88 21.34
C GLN A 117 -10.34 7.46 19.87
N TYR A 118 -11.36 7.93 19.16
CA TYR A 118 -11.54 7.62 17.74
C TYR A 118 -10.61 8.40 16.81
N HIS A 119 -9.84 9.36 17.35
CA HIS A 119 -8.85 10.14 16.60
C HIS A 119 -7.42 9.67 16.80
N THR A 120 -7.18 8.60 17.57
CA THR A 120 -5.82 8.15 17.94
C THR A 120 -5.03 7.57 16.78
N PHE A 121 -5.71 7.06 15.74
CA PHE A 121 -5.08 6.36 14.63
C PHE A 121 -4.09 7.22 13.85
N ALA A 122 -4.49 8.42 13.40
CA ALA A 122 -3.61 9.28 12.62
C ALA A 122 -2.40 9.79 13.44
N PRO A 123 -2.54 10.31 14.67
CA PRO A 123 -1.41 10.67 15.54
C PRO A 123 -0.47 9.49 15.83
N LEU A 124 -0.99 8.28 16.01
CA LEU A 124 -0.19 7.07 16.21
C LEU A 124 0.72 6.82 15.01
N TRP A 125 0.17 6.85 13.79
CA TRP A 125 0.94 6.61 12.57
C TRP A 125 1.89 7.76 12.22
N VAL A 126 1.52 9.01 12.45
CA VAL A 126 2.44 10.15 12.32
C VAL A 126 3.63 9.98 13.28
N SER A 127 3.36 9.59 14.52
CA SER A 127 4.41 9.30 15.50
C SER A 127 5.30 8.15 15.06
N TYR A 128 4.72 7.07 14.49
CA TYR A 128 5.48 5.97 13.91
C TYR A 128 6.40 6.43 12.76
N VAL A 129 5.88 7.23 11.82
CA VAL A 129 6.68 7.78 10.70
C VAL A 129 7.89 8.55 11.22
N ILE A 130 7.69 9.43 12.20
CA ILE A 130 8.78 10.20 12.81
C ILE A 130 9.76 9.26 13.51
N PHE A 131 9.28 8.29 14.28
CA PHE A 131 10.11 7.34 15.01
C PHE A 131 10.99 6.50 14.08
N VAL A 132 10.42 5.97 13.00
CA VAL A 132 11.16 5.19 11.99
C VAL A 132 12.22 6.05 11.30
N ASN A 133 11.90 7.30 10.96
CA ASN A 133 12.90 8.23 10.43
C ASN A 133 14.04 8.51 11.43
N ALA A 134 13.76 8.46 12.74
CA ALA A 134 14.78 8.61 13.79
C ALA A 134 15.71 7.40 13.83
N LEU A 135 15.15 6.20 13.68
CA LEU A 135 15.92 4.96 13.59
C LEU A 135 16.83 4.98 12.35
N THR A 136 16.32 5.44 11.20
CA THR A 136 17.11 5.61 9.98
C THR A 136 18.24 6.61 10.21
N TYR A 137 17.93 7.79 10.76
CA TYR A 137 18.91 8.83 11.05
C TYR A 137 20.02 8.34 11.99
N ARG A 138 19.68 7.56 13.02
CA ARG A 138 20.66 6.94 13.93
C ARG A 138 21.66 6.04 13.19
N ARG A 139 21.23 5.39 12.12
CA ARG A 139 22.04 4.43 11.36
C ARG A 139 22.85 5.08 10.25
N THR A 140 22.29 6.07 9.56
CA THR A 140 22.88 6.61 8.33
C THR A 140 23.30 8.07 8.44
N GLY A 141 22.93 8.76 9.52
CA GLY A 141 23.10 10.20 9.69
C GLY A 141 22.16 11.03 8.81
N ARG A 142 21.29 10.37 8.03
CA ARG A 142 20.33 11.00 7.11
C ARG A 142 19.00 10.27 7.17
N SER A 143 17.91 10.96 6.86
CA SER A 143 16.58 10.36 6.73
C SER A 143 15.73 11.23 5.83
N MET A 144 14.62 10.70 5.32
CA MET A 144 13.66 11.51 4.59
C MET A 144 13.18 12.72 5.40
N LEU A 145 12.93 12.55 6.71
CA LEU A 145 12.50 13.66 7.57
C LEU A 145 13.53 14.80 7.65
N THR A 146 14.83 14.50 7.59
CA THR A 146 15.91 15.48 7.78
C THR A 146 16.48 16.03 6.47
N HIS A 147 16.61 15.18 5.44
CA HIS A 147 17.31 15.52 4.19
C HIS A 147 16.37 15.56 2.97
N ARG A 148 15.15 15.01 3.07
CA ARG A 148 14.15 15.01 1.99
C ARG A 148 12.76 15.40 2.53
N THR A 149 12.71 16.37 3.45
CA THR A 149 11.48 16.70 4.19
C THR A 149 10.32 17.08 3.26
N ARG A 150 10.58 17.85 2.21
CA ARG A 150 9.56 18.23 1.22
C ARG A 150 8.96 17.02 0.51
N TYR A 151 9.80 16.04 0.18
CA TYR A 151 9.34 14.79 -0.42
C TYR A 151 8.49 14.00 0.58
N LEU A 152 8.95 13.83 1.82
CA LEU A 152 8.16 13.17 2.87
C LEU A 152 6.79 13.84 3.08
N LEU A 153 6.77 15.17 3.17
CA LEU A 153 5.54 15.94 3.33
C LEU A 153 4.60 15.79 2.13
N SER A 154 5.13 15.71 0.90
CA SER A 154 4.30 15.45 -0.30
C SER A 154 3.68 14.05 -0.32
N LEU A 155 4.24 13.09 0.41
CA LEU A 155 3.65 11.74 0.50
C LEU A 155 2.35 11.73 1.28
N PHE A 156 2.14 12.63 2.25
CA PHE A 156 0.89 12.67 3.03
C PHE A 156 -0.37 12.95 2.19
N PRO A 157 -0.46 14.07 1.44
CA PRO A 157 -1.64 14.32 0.60
C PRO A 157 -1.76 13.30 -0.55
N ALA A 158 -0.64 12.84 -1.12
CA ALA A 158 -0.65 11.78 -2.13
C ALA A 158 -1.21 10.46 -1.57
N SER A 159 -0.90 10.16 -0.31
CA SER A 159 -1.37 8.96 0.39
C SER A 159 -2.88 8.97 0.60
N SER A 160 -3.46 10.12 0.93
CA SER A 160 -4.91 10.25 1.03
C SER A 160 -5.60 9.91 -0.29
N LEU A 161 -5.12 10.48 -1.41
CA LEU A 161 -5.66 10.17 -2.74
C LEU A 161 -5.47 8.69 -3.12
N PHE A 162 -4.28 8.16 -2.82
CA PHE A 162 -3.92 6.77 -3.07
C PHE A 162 -4.87 5.79 -2.36
N TRP A 163 -5.18 6.01 -1.08
CA TRP A 163 -6.06 5.11 -0.35
C TRP A 163 -7.55 5.34 -0.67
N TRP A 164 -7.97 6.60 -0.91
CA TRP A 164 -9.33 6.87 -1.39
C TRP A 164 -9.65 6.14 -2.71
N TYR A 165 -8.64 5.88 -3.53
CA TYR A 165 -8.79 5.02 -4.70
C TYR A 165 -9.09 3.55 -4.34
N PHE A 166 -8.46 2.99 -3.30
CA PHE A 166 -8.82 1.65 -2.81
C PHE A 166 -10.21 1.64 -2.18
N GLU A 167 -10.61 2.69 -1.46
CA GLU A 167 -12.00 2.83 -0.98
C GLU A 167 -12.99 2.90 -2.14
N TYR A 168 -12.62 3.55 -3.25
CA TYR A 168 -13.42 3.53 -4.48
C TYR A 168 -13.54 2.11 -5.06
N LEU A 169 -12.44 1.35 -5.16
CA LEU A 169 -12.48 -0.05 -5.60
C LEU A 169 -13.29 -0.94 -4.65
N ASN A 170 -13.23 -0.66 -3.35
CA ASN A 170 -13.96 -1.40 -2.34
C ASN A 170 -15.49 -1.23 -2.46
N ARG A 171 -15.98 -0.18 -3.13
CA ARG A 171 -17.42 -0.05 -3.44
C ARG A 171 -17.94 -1.17 -4.32
N PHE A 172 -17.08 -1.76 -5.13
CA PHE A 172 -17.40 -2.89 -6.00
C PHE A 172 -17.13 -4.22 -5.31
N ALA A 173 -15.95 -4.35 -4.68
CA ALA A 173 -15.54 -5.62 -4.05
C ALA A 173 -16.22 -5.91 -2.69
N GLN A 174 -16.54 -4.86 -1.93
CA GLN A 174 -17.09 -4.95 -0.57
C GLN A 174 -16.29 -5.87 0.37
N ASN A 175 -14.96 -5.83 0.27
CA ASN A 175 -14.04 -6.70 1.01
C ASN A 175 -13.80 -6.25 2.46
N TRP A 176 -13.97 -4.96 2.75
CA TRP A 176 -13.85 -4.42 4.09
C TRP A 176 -14.90 -3.36 4.38
N TYR A 177 -15.21 -3.18 5.66
CA TYR A 177 -16.16 -2.19 6.14
C TYR A 177 -15.70 -1.60 7.48
N TYR A 178 -16.23 -0.43 7.83
CA TYR A 178 -15.87 0.28 9.05
C TYR A 178 -16.96 0.11 10.12
N GLU A 179 -16.57 -0.44 11.26
CA GLU A 179 -17.37 -0.46 12.48
C GLU A 179 -17.17 0.86 13.24
N GLY A 180 -18.24 1.46 13.76
CA GLY A 180 -18.16 2.77 14.42
C GLY A 180 -18.31 3.96 13.49
N GLN A 181 -18.66 3.74 12.22
CA GLN A 181 -18.93 4.83 11.26
C GLN A 181 -20.15 5.68 11.64
N GLU A 182 -21.11 5.08 12.35
CA GLU A 182 -22.31 5.73 12.88
C GLU A 182 -22.02 6.79 13.94
N LEU A 183 -20.80 6.82 14.50
CA LEU A 183 -20.36 7.87 15.41
C LEU A 183 -20.10 9.21 14.72
N PHE A 184 -20.01 9.23 13.39
CA PHE A 184 -19.58 10.39 12.63
C PHE A 184 -20.68 10.94 11.72
N THR A 185 -20.67 12.26 11.55
CA THR A 185 -21.33 12.85 10.38
C THR A 185 -20.55 12.49 9.11
N PRO A 186 -21.18 12.48 7.92
CA PRO A 186 -20.50 12.21 6.65
C PRO A 186 -19.21 13.02 6.46
N VAL A 187 -19.28 14.31 6.79
CA VAL A 187 -18.14 15.23 6.66
C VAL A 187 -17.05 14.88 7.67
N SER A 188 -17.41 14.62 8.93
CA SER A 188 -16.43 14.26 9.96
C SER A 188 -15.73 12.95 9.63
N PHE A 189 -16.46 11.95 9.12
CA PHE A 189 -15.88 10.69 8.66
C PHE A 189 -14.87 10.94 7.53
N VAL A 190 -15.24 11.70 6.49
CA VAL A 190 -14.34 11.99 5.36
C VAL A 190 -13.06 12.68 5.83
N VAL A 191 -13.16 13.64 6.75
CA VAL A 191 -11.99 14.33 7.30
C VAL A 191 -11.11 13.36 8.09
N ASN A 192 -11.68 12.59 9.02
CA ASN A 192 -10.90 11.66 9.86
C ASN A 192 -10.28 10.53 9.04
N ALA A 193 -11.05 9.95 8.10
CA ALA A 193 -10.58 8.96 7.16
C ALA A 193 -9.46 9.52 6.28
N THR A 194 -9.60 10.74 5.74
CA THR A 194 -8.55 11.39 4.93
C THR A 194 -7.26 11.57 5.72
N LEU A 195 -7.35 11.94 7.00
CA LEU A 195 -6.19 12.05 7.89
C LEU A 195 -5.55 10.68 8.16
N ALA A 196 -6.34 9.64 8.44
CA ALA A 196 -5.84 8.28 8.61
C ALA A 196 -5.17 7.75 7.32
N PHE A 197 -5.80 7.98 6.17
CA PHE A 197 -5.29 7.57 4.85
C PHE A 197 -4.03 8.32 4.44
N SER A 198 -3.82 9.53 4.96
CA SER A 198 -2.62 10.32 4.68
C SER A 198 -1.32 9.67 5.19
N THR A 199 -1.40 8.70 6.11
CA THR A 199 -0.20 8.15 6.75
C THR A 199 0.37 6.91 6.06
N VAL A 200 -0.33 6.35 5.07
CA VAL A 200 0.01 5.06 4.43
C VAL A 200 1.34 5.11 3.66
N LEU A 201 1.45 5.95 2.63
CA LEU A 201 2.69 6.11 1.86
C LEU A 201 3.88 6.56 2.73
N PRO A 202 3.78 7.59 3.59
CA PRO A 202 4.93 8.00 4.39
C PRO A 202 5.36 6.90 5.37
N ALA A 203 4.46 6.09 5.91
CA ALA A 203 4.82 4.97 6.78
C ALA A 203 5.58 3.87 6.03
N VAL A 204 5.06 3.43 4.88
CA VAL A 204 5.70 2.39 4.07
C VAL A 204 7.05 2.86 3.54
N MET A 205 7.14 4.07 3.01
CA MET A 205 8.41 4.60 2.47
C MET A 205 9.44 4.84 3.57
N SER A 206 9.04 5.31 4.75
CA SER A 206 9.97 5.50 5.88
C SER A 206 10.50 4.16 6.39
N THR A 207 9.63 3.15 6.44
CA THR A 207 10.01 1.79 6.80
C THR A 207 10.94 1.18 5.74
N ALA A 208 10.68 1.42 4.46
CA ALA A 208 11.55 1.00 3.36
C ALA A 208 12.96 1.62 3.48
N GLU A 209 13.07 2.93 3.73
CA GLU A 209 14.36 3.61 3.92
C GLU A 209 15.12 3.04 5.14
N LEU A 210 14.41 2.72 6.22
CA LEU A 210 15.01 2.06 7.38
C LEU A 210 15.55 0.66 7.00
N LEU A 211 14.76 -0.15 6.29
CA LEU A 211 15.16 -1.49 5.85
C LEU A 211 16.39 -1.43 4.91
N GLU A 212 16.43 -0.46 4.00
CA GLU A 212 17.58 -0.23 3.10
C GLU A 212 18.88 0.08 3.87
N SER A 213 18.78 0.69 5.07
CA SER A 213 19.94 0.97 5.92
C SER A 213 20.60 -0.28 6.53
N TYR A 214 19.96 -1.45 6.45
CA TYR A 214 20.51 -2.72 6.88
C TYR A 214 21.04 -3.49 5.67
N PRO A 215 22.35 -3.78 5.57
CA PRO A 215 22.92 -4.47 4.41
C PRO A 215 22.24 -5.79 4.06
N ALA A 216 21.79 -6.55 5.07
CA ALA A 216 21.10 -7.82 4.89
C ALA A 216 19.69 -7.67 4.28
N LEU A 217 19.04 -6.52 4.46
CA LEU A 217 17.67 -6.24 4.03
C LEU A 217 17.63 -5.36 2.77
N GLY A 218 18.59 -4.44 2.62
CA GLY A 218 18.70 -3.49 1.51
C GLY A 218 19.42 -4.04 0.28
N GLN A 219 20.05 -5.21 0.35
CA GLN A 219 20.68 -5.86 -0.80
C GLN A 219 20.22 -7.29 -0.96
N THR A 220 19.69 -7.61 -2.14
CA THR A 220 19.35 -8.98 -2.52
C THR A 220 20.58 -9.74 -2.98
N GLY A 221 20.65 -11.04 -2.66
CA GLY A 221 21.65 -11.95 -3.24
C GLY A 221 21.36 -12.28 -4.70
N PHE A 222 20.09 -12.23 -5.11
CA PHE A 222 19.71 -12.38 -6.52
C PHE A 222 19.98 -11.08 -7.28
N ARG A 223 20.83 -11.17 -8.33
CA ARG A 223 21.30 -10.03 -9.14
C ARG A 223 21.27 -10.28 -10.63
N ARG A 224 20.69 -11.40 -11.08
CA ARG A 224 20.63 -11.68 -12.52
C ARG A 224 19.73 -10.64 -13.19
N PRO A 225 20.22 -9.97 -14.27
CA PRO A 225 19.40 -9.11 -15.09
C PRO A 225 18.14 -9.84 -15.58
N LEU A 226 16.99 -9.19 -15.46
CA LEU A 226 15.78 -9.66 -16.12
C LEU A 226 15.86 -9.32 -17.61
N VAL A 227 15.93 -10.32 -18.48
CA VAL A 227 15.92 -10.11 -19.93
C VAL A 227 14.46 -10.17 -20.42
N LEU A 228 13.96 -9.04 -20.91
CA LEU A 228 12.65 -8.96 -21.56
C LEU A 228 12.86 -8.85 -23.07
N GLY A 229 12.29 -9.77 -23.84
CA GLY A 229 12.40 -9.75 -25.30
C GLY A 229 11.74 -8.51 -25.91
N ASN A 230 10.41 -8.42 -25.85
CA ASN A 230 9.63 -7.29 -26.37
C ASN A 230 8.89 -6.55 -25.24
N PRO A 231 9.52 -5.53 -24.59
CA PRO A 231 8.93 -4.83 -23.45
C PRO A 231 7.55 -4.21 -23.75
N ARG A 232 7.32 -3.71 -24.96
CA ARG A 232 6.02 -3.11 -25.34
C ARG A 232 4.91 -4.14 -25.43
N ALA A 233 5.20 -5.33 -25.97
CA ALA A 233 4.22 -6.41 -26.02
C ALA A 233 3.86 -6.91 -24.60
N HIS A 234 4.85 -7.04 -23.72
CA HIS A 234 4.61 -7.41 -22.32
C HIS A 234 3.78 -6.35 -21.59
N ALA A 235 4.10 -5.06 -21.79
CA ALA A 235 3.33 -3.96 -21.22
C ALA A 235 1.89 -3.93 -21.74
N GLY A 236 1.68 -4.16 -23.05
CA GLY A 236 0.34 -4.26 -23.63
C GLY A 236 -0.47 -5.42 -23.04
N ALA A 237 0.14 -6.60 -22.90
CA ALA A 237 -0.50 -7.78 -22.31
C ALA A 237 -0.83 -7.56 -20.81
N MET A 238 0.10 -6.99 -20.04
CA MET A 238 -0.13 -6.64 -18.64
C MET A 238 -1.25 -5.60 -18.48
N LEU A 239 -1.26 -4.57 -19.32
CA LEU A 239 -2.30 -3.55 -19.32
C LEU A 239 -3.66 -4.15 -19.64
N ALA A 240 -3.75 -5.01 -20.66
CA ALA A 240 -4.99 -5.71 -21.02
C ALA A 240 -5.49 -6.59 -19.87
N LEU A 241 -4.62 -7.44 -19.30
CA LEU A 241 -4.96 -8.31 -18.18
C LEU A 241 -5.44 -7.52 -16.96
N ALA A 242 -4.71 -6.45 -16.59
CA ALA A 242 -5.08 -5.60 -15.47
C ALA A 242 -6.39 -4.85 -15.70
N SER A 243 -6.64 -4.46 -16.96
CA SER A 243 -7.88 -3.79 -17.36
C SER A 243 -9.09 -4.73 -17.30
N CYS A 244 -8.95 -5.96 -17.82
CA CYS A 244 -9.95 -7.01 -17.66
C CYS A 244 -10.20 -7.31 -16.18
N GLY A 245 -9.14 -7.33 -15.36
CA GLY A 245 -9.25 -7.48 -13.91
C GLY A 245 -10.11 -6.40 -13.25
N LEU A 246 -9.87 -5.12 -13.57
CA LEU A 246 -10.66 -4.02 -13.01
C LEU A 246 -12.13 -4.03 -13.46
N ILE A 247 -12.39 -4.42 -14.72
CA ILE A 247 -13.75 -4.65 -15.22
C ILE A 247 -14.40 -5.81 -14.46
N GLY A 248 -13.67 -6.91 -14.26
CA GLY A 248 -14.13 -8.13 -13.61
C GLY A 248 -14.54 -7.95 -12.15
N ILE A 249 -13.88 -7.06 -11.40
CA ILE A 249 -14.23 -6.76 -9.99
C ILE A 249 -15.68 -6.30 -9.85
N ALA A 250 -16.18 -5.51 -10.79
CA ALA A 250 -17.56 -5.07 -10.75
C ALA A 250 -18.55 -6.14 -11.23
N ALA A 251 -18.11 -7.07 -12.09
CA ALA A 251 -18.97 -8.10 -12.67
C ALA A 251 -19.13 -9.34 -11.79
N SER A 252 -18.05 -9.81 -11.17
CA SER A 252 -18.07 -10.90 -10.17
C SER A 252 -17.07 -10.55 -9.05
N PRO A 253 -17.49 -9.75 -8.05
CA PRO A 253 -16.60 -9.30 -6.99
C PRO A 253 -16.01 -10.48 -6.19
N GLU A 254 -16.76 -11.56 -6.02
CA GLU A 254 -16.34 -12.73 -5.24
C GLU A 254 -15.11 -13.44 -5.83
N ASP A 255 -14.95 -13.44 -7.16
CA ASP A 255 -13.85 -14.12 -7.83
C ASP A 255 -12.68 -13.17 -8.13
N TRP A 256 -12.98 -11.92 -8.47
CA TRP A 256 -12.01 -10.97 -9.01
C TRP A 256 -11.38 -10.06 -7.95
N TYR A 257 -11.83 -10.13 -6.70
CA TYR A 257 -11.28 -9.30 -5.64
C TYR A 257 -9.74 -9.39 -5.46
N PRO A 258 -9.04 -10.53 -5.66
CA PRO A 258 -7.58 -10.55 -5.46
C PRO A 258 -6.86 -9.64 -6.47
N VAL A 259 -7.45 -9.48 -7.65
CA VAL A 259 -6.89 -8.69 -8.75
C VAL A 259 -6.94 -7.20 -8.45
N LEU A 260 -7.83 -6.73 -7.56
CA LEU A 260 -7.89 -5.33 -7.12
C LEU A 260 -6.58 -4.85 -6.48
N TRP A 261 -5.84 -5.76 -5.82
CA TRP A 261 -4.57 -5.46 -5.17
C TRP A 261 -3.36 -5.49 -6.13
N ILE A 262 -3.55 -5.89 -7.39
CA ILE A 262 -2.46 -6.06 -8.36
C ILE A 262 -2.69 -5.18 -9.59
N SER A 263 -3.93 -5.05 -10.07
CA SER A 263 -4.25 -4.29 -11.28
C SER A 263 -3.75 -2.84 -11.29
N PRO A 264 -3.90 -2.04 -10.22
CA PRO A 264 -3.43 -0.66 -10.27
C PRO A 264 -1.91 -0.56 -10.45
N LEU A 265 -1.16 -1.47 -9.82
CA LEU A 265 0.29 -1.60 -10.04
C LEU A 265 0.60 -1.86 -11.51
N LEU A 266 -0.04 -2.88 -12.09
CA LEU A 266 0.22 -3.31 -13.45
C LEU A 266 -0.15 -2.23 -14.46
N ILE A 267 -1.26 -1.50 -14.26
CA ILE A 267 -1.65 -0.38 -15.11
C ILE A 267 -0.59 0.71 -15.09
N VAL A 268 -0.16 1.16 -13.90
CA VAL A 268 0.85 2.22 -13.78
C VAL A 268 2.17 1.80 -14.43
N VAL A 269 2.66 0.60 -14.11
CA VAL A 269 3.93 0.10 -14.66
C VAL A 269 3.84 -0.10 -16.17
N SER A 270 2.72 -0.61 -16.68
CA SER A 270 2.53 -0.81 -18.13
C SER A 270 2.49 0.51 -18.88
N LEU A 271 1.80 1.52 -18.36
CA LEU A 271 1.82 2.86 -18.94
C LEU A 271 3.22 3.47 -18.94
N GLN A 272 3.96 3.35 -17.83
CA GLN A 272 5.36 3.81 -17.78
C GLN A 272 6.23 3.10 -18.83
N MET A 273 6.04 1.80 -19.06
CA MET A 273 6.76 1.06 -20.10
C MET A 273 6.38 1.49 -21.52
N LEU A 274 5.08 1.67 -21.80
CA LEU A 274 4.57 2.08 -23.11
C LEU A 274 4.99 3.52 -23.46
N LEU A 275 5.02 4.40 -22.46
CA LEU A 275 5.46 5.79 -22.58
C LEU A 275 6.99 5.97 -22.50
N ASN A 276 7.73 4.87 -22.36
CA ASN A 276 9.19 4.85 -22.24
C ASN A 276 9.72 5.71 -21.07
N GLU A 277 8.97 5.77 -19.98
CA GLU A 277 9.39 6.40 -18.74
C GLU A 277 10.25 5.44 -17.89
N ASP A 278 11.01 6.01 -16.94
CA ASP A 278 11.70 5.24 -15.90
C ASP A 278 10.66 4.34 -15.20
N ASN A 279 10.88 3.02 -15.20
CA ASN A 279 9.90 2.04 -14.69
C ASN A 279 10.58 0.93 -13.87
N LEU A 280 9.76 0.14 -13.16
CA LEU A 280 10.23 -0.95 -12.30
C LEU A 280 11.11 -1.95 -13.07
N PHE A 281 10.72 -2.32 -14.29
CA PHE A 281 11.42 -3.33 -15.09
C PHE A 281 12.82 -2.89 -15.53
N GLN A 282 13.04 -1.60 -15.80
CA GLN A 282 14.38 -1.09 -16.09
C GLN A 282 15.35 -1.31 -14.92
N LYS A 283 14.87 -1.23 -13.67
CA LYS A 283 15.68 -1.53 -12.49
C LYS A 283 15.96 -3.05 -12.40
N LEU A 284 14.97 -3.89 -12.71
CA LEU A 284 15.15 -5.35 -12.77
C LEU A 284 16.11 -5.80 -13.88
N GLN A 285 16.11 -5.11 -15.03
CA GLN A 285 17.08 -5.30 -16.12
C GLN A 285 18.52 -4.99 -15.67
N ARG A 286 18.71 -4.17 -14.63
CA ARG A 286 20.02 -3.92 -14.01
C ARG A 286 20.36 -4.90 -12.89
N GLY A 287 19.48 -5.87 -12.60
CA GLY A 287 19.63 -6.81 -11.50
C GLY A 287 19.35 -6.20 -10.12
N GLU A 288 18.69 -5.04 -10.05
CA GLU A 288 18.35 -4.35 -8.81
C GLU A 288 17.05 -4.90 -8.21
N TRP A 289 17.06 -6.12 -7.68
CA TRP A 289 15.86 -6.77 -7.14
C TRP A 289 15.38 -6.19 -5.80
N GLN A 290 16.21 -5.40 -5.13
CA GLN A 290 15.82 -4.68 -3.90
C GLN A 290 14.61 -3.77 -4.10
N VAL A 291 14.38 -3.30 -5.33
CA VAL A 291 13.25 -2.43 -5.70
C VAL A 291 11.90 -3.14 -5.58
N ILE A 292 11.92 -4.48 -5.51
CA ILE A 292 10.75 -5.31 -5.21
C ILE A 292 10.74 -5.71 -3.74
N THR A 293 11.85 -6.28 -3.25
CA THR A 293 11.86 -6.96 -1.95
C THR A 293 11.72 -6.00 -0.77
N VAL A 294 12.38 -4.84 -0.82
CA VAL A 294 12.34 -3.84 0.25
C VAL A 294 10.94 -3.26 0.43
N PRO A 295 10.28 -2.68 -0.58
CA PRO A 295 8.96 -2.08 -0.38
C PRO A 295 7.90 -3.13 -0.02
N ALA A 296 8.00 -4.35 -0.55
CA ALA A 296 7.12 -5.45 -0.16
C ALA A 296 7.29 -5.83 1.33
N LEU A 297 8.55 -5.91 1.81
CA LEU A 297 8.81 -6.14 3.24
C LEU A 297 8.37 -4.98 4.12
N ALA A 298 8.58 -3.73 3.66
CA ALA A 298 8.13 -2.54 4.37
C ALA A 298 6.60 -2.52 4.53
N ALA A 299 5.87 -2.86 3.46
CA ALA A 299 4.43 -2.98 3.49
C ALA A 299 3.95 -4.15 4.35
N LEU A 300 4.66 -5.27 4.40
CA LEU A 300 4.34 -6.37 5.34
C LEU A 300 4.51 -5.94 6.80
N VAL A 301 5.58 -5.20 7.13
CA VAL A 301 5.80 -4.67 8.48
C VAL A 301 4.70 -3.68 8.84
N CYS A 302 4.40 -2.72 7.96
CA CYS A 302 3.30 -1.78 8.17
C CYS A 302 1.95 -2.49 8.24
N GLY A 303 1.71 -3.50 7.39
CA GLY A 303 0.53 -4.36 7.38
C GLY A 303 0.31 -5.03 8.73
N PHE A 304 1.34 -5.70 9.25
CA PHE A 304 1.27 -6.29 10.58
C PHE A 304 0.90 -5.28 11.67
N LEU A 305 1.50 -4.08 11.64
CA LEU A 305 1.20 -3.02 12.61
C LEU A 305 -0.20 -2.42 12.42
N TRP A 306 -0.69 -2.27 11.19
CA TRP A 306 -2.06 -1.86 10.88
C TRP A 306 -3.04 -2.81 11.52
N GLU A 307 -2.90 -4.11 11.26
CA GLU A 307 -3.80 -5.12 11.80
C GLU A 307 -3.73 -5.22 13.32
N MET A 308 -2.52 -5.14 13.88
CA MET A 308 -2.31 -5.10 15.33
C MET A 308 -3.03 -3.91 15.96
N TRP A 309 -2.73 -2.68 15.52
CA TRP A 309 -3.29 -1.47 16.11
C TRP A 309 -4.80 -1.36 15.89
N ASN A 310 -5.32 -1.91 14.79
CA ASN A 310 -6.75 -1.93 14.49
C ASN A 310 -7.55 -2.83 15.44
N LYS A 311 -7.01 -3.99 15.86
CA LYS A 311 -7.76 -5.04 16.59
C LYS A 311 -8.56 -4.56 17.80
N TYR A 312 -8.02 -3.64 18.58
CA TYR A 312 -8.67 -3.08 19.78
C TYR A 312 -9.03 -1.59 19.63
N SER A 313 -8.90 -1.02 18.43
CA SER A 313 -9.28 0.37 18.16
C SER A 313 -10.80 0.49 17.93
N TYR A 314 -11.33 1.71 18.08
CA TYR A 314 -12.69 2.04 17.68
C TYR A 314 -12.74 3.50 17.22
N PRO A 315 -13.23 3.82 16.00
CA PRO A 315 -13.69 2.90 14.97
C PRO A 315 -12.57 1.97 14.48
N LYS A 316 -12.96 0.86 13.85
CA LYS A 316 -12.03 -0.12 13.28
C LYS A 316 -12.53 -0.60 11.93
N TRP A 317 -11.62 -1.10 11.09
CA TRP A 317 -12.04 -1.84 9.89
C TRP A 317 -12.13 -3.33 10.19
N SER A 318 -13.09 -3.99 9.56
CA SER A 318 -13.27 -5.43 9.60
C SER A 318 -13.33 -5.97 8.18
N TYR A 319 -12.79 -7.16 7.98
CA TYR A 319 -12.73 -7.82 6.68
C TYR A 319 -13.89 -8.79 6.50
N SER A 320 -14.38 -8.86 5.27
CA SER A 320 -15.34 -9.86 4.82
C SER A 320 -14.87 -10.37 3.45
N ILE A 321 -13.89 -11.28 3.48
CA ILE A 321 -13.24 -11.77 2.26
C ILE A 321 -13.90 -13.09 1.83
N PRO A 322 -14.46 -13.15 0.60
CA PRO A 322 -15.13 -14.36 0.13
C PRO A 322 -14.17 -15.54 0.09
N TYR A 323 -14.70 -16.73 0.45
CA TYR A 323 -14.01 -18.03 0.44
C TYR A 323 -12.84 -18.23 1.42
N ILE A 324 -12.08 -17.19 1.80
CA ILE A 324 -10.79 -17.34 2.51
C ILE A 324 -10.72 -16.71 3.91
N GLN A 325 -11.83 -16.19 4.44
CA GLN A 325 -11.90 -15.59 5.79
C GLN A 325 -11.70 -16.65 6.91
N ARG A 326 -10.46 -17.10 7.11
CA ARG A 326 -10.03 -18.08 8.14
C ARG A 326 -8.60 -17.80 8.59
N PHE A 327 -8.25 -18.29 9.78
CA PHE A 327 -6.91 -18.18 10.39
C PHE A 327 -6.44 -16.73 10.49
N GLU A 328 -7.26 -15.90 11.11
CA GLU A 328 -6.99 -14.47 11.27
C GLU A 328 -5.82 -14.24 12.21
N ILE A 329 -4.91 -13.37 11.79
CA ILE A 329 -3.91 -12.77 12.67
C ILE A 329 -4.39 -11.32 12.85
N PHE A 330 -4.82 -10.99 14.07
CA PHE A 330 -5.59 -9.78 14.35
C PHE A 330 -6.92 -9.75 13.56
N GLU A 331 -7.13 -8.81 12.63
CA GLU A 331 -8.35 -8.73 11.82
C GLU A 331 -8.20 -9.35 10.42
N MET A 332 -6.97 -9.52 9.93
CA MET A 332 -6.72 -9.99 8.56
C MET A 332 -6.55 -11.52 8.52
N PRO A 333 -7.21 -12.23 7.58
CA PRO A 333 -6.92 -13.64 7.29
C PRO A 333 -5.45 -13.84 6.90
N LEU A 334 -4.86 -14.98 7.26
CA LEU A 334 -3.45 -15.28 6.98
C LEU A 334 -3.05 -15.05 5.50
N LEU A 335 -3.88 -15.51 4.56
CA LEU A 335 -3.63 -15.33 3.13
C LEU A 335 -3.74 -13.87 2.69
N GLY A 336 -4.49 -13.06 3.42
CA GLY A 336 -4.65 -11.63 3.17
C GLY A 336 -3.35 -10.84 3.30
N TYR A 337 -2.41 -11.28 4.16
CA TYR A 337 -1.11 -10.63 4.32
C TYR A 337 -0.28 -10.59 3.04
N LEU A 338 -0.53 -11.50 2.10
CA LEU A 338 0.17 -11.51 0.82
C LEU A 338 -0.24 -10.36 -0.08
N GLY A 339 -1.42 -9.76 0.15
CA GLY A 339 -1.82 -8.51 -0.49
C GLY A 339 -0.85 -7.36 -0.20
N TYR A 340 -0.16 -7.37 0.96
CA TYR A 340 0.82 -6.33 1.28
C TYR A 340 2.08 -6.39 0.38
N LEU A 341 2.39 -7.55 -0.22
CA LEU A 341 3.55 -7.70 -1.12
C LEU A 341 3.40 -6.81 -2.38
N PRO A 342 2.37 -6.97 -3.23
CA PRO A 342 2.14 -6.07 -4.36
C PRO A 342 1.75 -4.66 -3.90
N PHE A 343 1.10 -4.51 -2.74
CA PHE A 343 0.77 -3.20 -2.18
C PHE A 343 2.02 -2.35 -1.91
N GLY A 344 3.09 -2.93 -1.36
CA GLY A 344 4.35 -2.23 -1.17
C GLY A 344 4.95 -1.71 -2.48
N LEU A 345 4.88 -2.52 -3.54
CA LEU A 345 5.31 -2.11 -4.88
C LEU A 345 4.49 -0.93 -5.41
N GLN A 346 3.18 -0.93 -5.16
CA GLN A 346 2.30 0.19 -5.51
C GLN A 346 2.70 1.46 -4.77
N CYS A 347 2.94 1.37 -3.46
CA CYS A 347 3.45 2.49 -2.67
C CYS A 347 4.76 3.02 -3.27
N ARG A 348 5.69 2.14 -3.66
CA ARG A 348 6.97 2.55 -4.25
C ARG A 348 6.81 3.26 -5.59
N VAL A 349 5.98 2.74 -6.48
CA VAL A 349 5.74 3.30 -7.82
C VAL A 349 5.03 4.66 -7.73
N VAL A 350 4.03 4.78 -6.84
CA VAL A 350 3.36 6.07 -6.59
C VAL A 350 4.33 7.07 -5.95
N ALA A 351 5.14 6.63 -4.98
CA ALA A 351 6.13 7.49 -4.36
C ALA A 351 7.23 7.96 -5.35
N ASP A 352 7.64 7.11 -6.31
CA ASP A 352 8.53 7.49 -7.42
C ASP A 352 7.87 8.52 -8.35
N LEU A 353 6.57 8.41 -8.61
CA LEU A 353 5.81 9.39 -9.41
C LEU A 353 5.77 10.76 -8.71
N ILE A 354 5.46 10.79 -7.41
CA ILE A 354 5.45 12.02 -6.61
C ILE A 354 6.83 12.68 -6.57
N GLU A 355 7.90 11.89 -6.43
CA GLU A 355 9.27 12.40 -6.47
C GLU A 355 9.58 13.14 -7.79
N ARG A 356 9.16 12.57 -8.93
CA ARG A 356 9.36 13.19 -10.25
C ARG A 356 8.58 14.47 -10.42
N LEU A 357 7.34 14.51 -9.91
CA LEU A 357 6.50 15.72 -9.95
C LEU A 357 7.06 16.83 -9.06
N ALA A 358 7.63 16.49 -7.90
CA ALA A 358 8.22 17.44 -6.98
C ALA A 358 9.61 17.93 -7.42
N SER A 359 10.34 17.15 -8.21
CA SER A 359 11.67 17.47 -8.73
C SER A 359 11.74 17.19 -10.24
N PRO A 360 11.05 17.99 -11.07
CA PRO A 360 11.07 17.80 -12.51
C PRO A 360 12.52 17.87 -13.00
N ARG A 361 13.05 16.77 -13.53
CA ARG A 361 14.38 16.76 -14.15
C ARG A 361 14.42 17.88 -15.18
N LYS A 362 15.44 18.74 -15.12
CA LYS A 362 15.74 19.65 -16.23
C LYS A 362 15.86 18.79 -17.50
N PRO A 363 15.18 19.16 -18.61
CA PRO A 363 15.36 18.44 -19.86
C PRO A 363 16.85 18.42 -20.20
N ARG A 364 17.37 17.22 -20.48
CA ARG A 364 18.72 17.05 -21.03
C ARG A 364 18.77 17.59 -22.45
#